data_AF-A0A1A9QCZ0-F1
#
_entry.id   AF-A0A1A9QCZ0-F1
#
_cell.length_a   1.000
_cell.length_b   1.000
_cell.length_c   1.000
_cell.angle_alpha   90.00
_cell.angle_beta   90.00
_cell.angle_gamma   90.00
#
_symmetry.space_group_name_H-M   'P 1'
#
loop_
_entity.id
_entity.type
_entity.pdbx_description
1 polymer ?
#
loop_
_entity_poly.entity_id
_entity_poly.type
_entity_poly.pdbx_seq_one_letter_code
_entity_poly.pdbx_strand_id
1 'polypeptide(L)'
;MNKKFTLEDLTKISDENLKDNKEILKHYTDIRTDITVDSNLHPSLLRNIIVSPGSHLHINDPIDLNNLDLKKVLSTPENKKSRLEQALKEFNQDKPASLERTKLNNVFIQNSITDGDFEDLIIKSNIRCVLLITDGAYTRNLQFYRRVIEILKKHNIPFIEYTNVQPNLDRKLVFRISEYANDHEVNAIITVGSLSTVDLAKIVLPKLVKPHLIRLHKTRLFKSFLAPNYLLISIPTLVVPDPKINSKSALKNNILFPNLDYFGDTIFLNNPIEDADAVFYCVDLFEELDNTKVWEILHETFFRLILNFFDFSIDAKVKASIVHNIKTIDWYLAYFDFGNKLNTYDKFKILEIIASTMDGSSFVDIPDIWIWYKLEASLSYLVNSKKCDGLALFLPNFLEVLSQSNVEFRERAIELGNSLYGSHSVEGFVYKLILHIKKYRLPISFLDIPQVKRVSYKFLLFLIKKSSNNPFYNRVTKTIVNNLTIW
;
A
#
# COMPACT_ATOMS: atom_id res chain seq x y z
N MET A 1 20.09 -2.84 32.92
CA MET A 1 19.92 -3.23 34.34
C MET A 1 18.45 -3.56 34.56
N ASN A 2 18.11 -4.84 34.74
CA ASN A 2 16.71 -5.28 34.92
C ASN A 2 16.35 -5.20 36.41
N LYS A 3 15.56 -4.20 36.80
CA LYS A 3 14.93 -4.17 38.12
C LYS A 3 13.72 -5.10 38.10
N LYS A 4 13.70 -6.14 38.93
CA LYS A 4 12.51 -6.96 39.16
C LYS A 4 11.55 -6.16 40.04
N PHE A 5 10.34 -5.91 39.56
CA PHE A 5 9.25 -5.35 40.34
C PHE A 5 8.81 -6.36 41.40
N THR A 6 8.65 -5.92 42.65
CA THR A 6 8.23 -6.74 43.78
C THR A 6 6.80 -6.37 44.22
N LEU A 7 6.15 -7.23 45.01
CA LEU A 7 4.80 -7.00 45.51
C LEU A 7 4.71 -5.77 46.44
N GLU A 8 5.81 -5.43 47.13
CA GLU A 8 5.90 -4.22 47.96
C GLU A 8 5.85 -2.93 47.12
N ASP A 9 6.35 -2.96 45.88
CA ASP A 9 6.33 -1.80 44.98
C ASP A 9 4.90 -1.44 44.57
N LEU A 10 4.01 -2.44 44.45
CA LEU A 10 2.59 -2.24 44.14
C LEU A 10 1.81 -1.65 45.32
N THR A 11 2.22 -1.95 46.56
CA THR A 11 1.57 -1.41 47.76
C THR A 11 1.93 0.06 48.05
N LYS A 12 2.93 0.61 47.37
CA LYS A 12 3.39 2.00 47.53
C LYS A 12 2.79 2.97 46.50
N ILE A 13 1.93 2.48 45.60
CA ILE A 13 1.22 3.32 44.63
C ILE A 13 0.06 4.00 45.37
N SER A 14 0.20 5.28 45.71
CA SER A 14 -0.88 6.09 46.28
C SER A 14 -1.88 6.51 45.20
N ASP A 15 -3.12 6.85 45.60
CA ASP A 15 -4.16 7.36 44.69
C ASP A 15 -3.75 8.68 43.99
N GLU A 16 -2.79 9.42 44.55
CA GLU A 16 -2.21 10.61 43.92
C GLU A 16 -1.23 10.25 42.78
N ASN A 17 -0.50 9.13 42.89
CA ASN A 17 0.42 8.65 41.84
C ASN A 17 -0.31 8.15 40.58
N LEU A 18 -1.61 7.83 40.69
CA LEU A 18 -2.44 7.39 39.57
C LEU A 18 -3.09 8.55 38.79
N LYS A 19 -3.17 9.75 39.38
CA LYS A 19 -3.79 10.93 38.73
C LYS A 19 -2.85 11.64 37.75
N ASP A 20 -1.54 11.64 38.03
CA ASP A 20 -0.52 12.26 37.16
C ASP A 20 0.18 11.19 36.30
N ASN A 21 -0.48 10.81 35.20
CA ASN A 21 0.00 9.80 34.24
C ASN A 21 1.45 10.01 33.79
N LYS A 22 2.36 9.10 34.18
CA LYS A 22 3.54 8.70 33.39
C LYS A 22 4.18 7.39 33.86
N GLU A 23 3.44 6.28 33.81
CA GLU A 23 4.06 4.96 33.61
C GLU A 23 3.05 3.97 33.02
N ILE A 24 3.25 3.61 31.74
CA ILE A 24 2.44 2.61 31.05
C ILE A 24 2.95 1.23 31.45
N LEU A 25 2.26 0.56 32.37
CA LEU A 25 2.45 -0.86 32.66
C LEU A 25 1.95 -1.70 31.46
N LYS A 26 2.87 -2.15 30.61
CA LYS A 26 2.57 -3.17 29.59
C LYS A 26 2.55 -4.55 30.24
N HIS A 27 1.36 -5.09 30.50
CA HIS A 27 1.21 -6.51 30.79
C HIS A 27 0.99 -7.31 29.50
N TYR A 28 1.84 -8.32 29.29
CA TYR A 28 1.58 -9.43 28.39
C TYR A 28 0.76 -10.47 29.15
N THR A 29 -0.50 -10.66 28.76
CA THR A 29 -1.28 -11.84 29.13
C THR A 29 -1.84 -12.45 27.86
N ASP A 30 -1.25 -13.57 27.43
CA ASP A 30 -1.76 -14.48 26.41
C ASP A 30 -3.02 -15.17 26.96
N ILE A 31 -4.19 -14.58 26.77
CA ILE A 31 -5.48 -15.30 26.89
C ILE A 31 -6.42 -14.80 25.80
N ARG A 32 -6.72 -15.68 24.84
CA ARG A 32 -7.77 -15.52 23.82
C ARG A 32 -9.15 -15.76 24.47
N THR A 33 -9.68 -14.77 25.17
CA THR A 33 -11.13 -14.61 25.41
C THR A 33 -11.43 -13.13 25.57
N ASP A 34 -12.24 -12.57 24.67
CA ASP A 34 -12.67 -11.16 24.73
C ASP A 34 -13.58 -10.96 25.94
N ILE A 35 -13.02 -10.46 27.06
CA ILE A 35 -13.79 -9.99 28.20
C ILE A 35 -13.91 -8.48 28.07
N THR A 36 -15.07 -7.99 27.65
CA THR A 36 -15.40 -6.56 27.72
C THR A 36 -15.75 -6.20 29.16
N VAL A 37 -14.89 -5.41 29.80
CA VAL A 37 -15.08 -4.90 31.16
C VAL A 37 -15.56 -3.46 31.09
N ASP A 38 -16.68 -3.15 31.74
CA ASP A 38 -17.26 -1.81 31.76
C ASP A 38 -16.36 -0.81 32.52
N SER A 39 -16.20 0.39 31.97
CA SER A 39 -15.23 1.41 32.40
C SER A 39 -15.49 2.02 33.79
N ASN A 40 -16.59 1.65 34.46
CA ASN A 40 -17.00 2.17 35.76
C ASN A 40 -16.79 1.18 36.92
N LEU A 41 -15.96 0.16 36.75
CA LEU A 41 -15.70 -0.83 37.80
C LEU A 41 -14.77 -0.30 38.90
N HIS A 42 -15.20 -0.51 40.16
CA HIS A 42 -14.43 -0.14 41.34
C HIS A 42 -13.09 -0.94 41.41
N PRO A 43 -11.96 -0.32 41.81
CA PRO A 43 -10.62 -0.94 41.73
C PRO A 43 -10.48 -2.31 42.43
N SER A 44 -11.23 -2.54 43.51
CA SER A 44 -11.24 -3.83 44.21
C SER A 44 -11.84 -4.97 43.38
N LEU A 45 -12.85 -4.69 42.56
CA LEU A 45 -13.49 -5.68 41.67
C LEU A 45 -12.59 -6.01 40.48
N LEU A 46 -11.92 -5.00 39.93
CA LEU A 46 -10.94 -5.19 38.85
C LEU A 46 -9.79 -6.10 39.30
N ARG A 47 -9.32 -5.92 40.54
CA ARG A 47 -8.28 -6.75 41.14
C ARG A 47 -8.71 -8.22 41.26
N ASN A 48 -9.96 -8.49 41.62
CA ASN A 48 -10.48 -9.86 41.74
C ASN A 48 -10.62 -10.56 40.39
N ILE A 49 -11.05 -9.84 39.34
CA ILE A 49 -11.14 -10.36 37.97
C ILE A 49 -9.75 -10.73 37.43
N ILE A 50 -8.73 -9.93 37.73
CA ILE A 50 -7.34 -10.18 37.31
C ILE A 50 -6.78 -11.44 38.01
N VAL A 51 -7.16 -11.69 39.27
CA VAL A 51 -6.61 -12.80 40.06
C VAL A 51 -7.31 -14.14 39.74
N SER A 52 -8.58 -14.14 39.35
CA SER A 52 -9.31 -15.38 38.99
C SER A 52 -10.25 -15.18 37.79
N PRO A 53 -9.73 -15.22 36.54
CA PRO A 53 -10.49 -14.86 35.34
C PRO A 53 -11.60 -15.83 34.94
N GLY A 54 -11.70 -17.00 35.60
CA GLY A 54 -12.60 -18.10 35.22
C GLY A 54 -13.60 -18.52 36.30
N SER A 55 -13.63 -17.87 37.46
CA SER A 55 -14.58 -18.23 38.51
C SER A 55 -15.89 -17.48 38.34
N HIS A 56 -16.95 -18.19 37.90
CA HIS A 56 -18.33 -17.73 38.08
C HIS A 56 -18.65 -17.68 39.58
N LEU A 57 -18.31 -16.59 40.25
CA LEU A 57 -18.55 -16.41 41.68
C LEU A 57 -19.39 -15.16 41.91
N HIS A 58 -20.43 -15.33 42.72
CA HIS A 58 -21.35 -14.29 43.13
C HIS A 58 -20.59 -13.10 43.73
N ILE A 59 -20.97 -11.89 43.33
CA ILE A 59 -20.24 -10.61 43.49
C ILE A 59 -19.96 -10.21 44.96
N ASN A 60 -20.40 -10.99 45.96
CA ASN A 60 -20.44 -10.55 47.35
C ASN A 60 -19.67 -11.41 48.37
N ASP A 61 -18.96 -12.47 48.00
CA ASP A 61 -18.20 -13.28 48.99
C ASP A 61 -16.68 -13.00 48.94
N PRO A 62 -16.02 -12.68 50.08
CA PRO A 62 -14.57 -12.51 50.14
C PRO A 62 -13.84 -13.86 50.04
N ILE A 63 -12.80 -13.92 49.20
CA ILE A 63 -11.97 -15.11 48.99
C ILE A 63 -10.93 -15.22 50.11
N ASP A 64 -10.93 -16.34 50.83
CA ASP A 64 -9.89 -16.68 51.82
C ASP A 64 -8.65 -17.26 51.12
N LEU A 65 -7.59 -16.46 51.05
CA LEU A 65 -6.33 -16.79 50.38
C LEU A 65 -5.47 -17.83 51.14
N ASN A 66 -5.84 -18.21 52.36
CA ASN A 66 -5.03 -19.11 53.18
C ASN A 66 -5.13 -20.59 52.76
N ASN A 67 -6.09 -20.96 51.90
CA ASN A 67 -6.36 -22.34 51.50
C ASN A 67 -5.92 -22.72 50.07
N LEU A 68 -5.17 -21.86 49.37
CA LEU A 68 -4.70 -22.14 48.01
C LEU A 68 -3.31 -22.81 48.02
N ASP A 69 -3.28 -24.13 47.77
CA ASP A 69 -2.05 -24.91 47.69
C ASP A 69 -1.32 -24.70 46.34
N LEU A 70 -0.48 -23.66 46.30
CA LEU A 70 0.30 -23.22 45.14
C LEU A 70 1.34 -24.24 44.64
N LYS A 71 1.64 -25.30 45.41
CA LYS A 71 2.62 -26.31 45.00
C LYS A 71 2.13 -27.21 43.87
N LYS A 72 0.81 -27.41 43.73
CA LYS A 72 0.22 -28.18 42.61
C LYS A 72 0.27 -27.43 41.27
N VAL A 73 0.39 -26.10 41.28
CA VAL A 73 0.40 -25.28 40.06
C VAL A 73 1.79 -25.21 39.43
N LEU A 74 2.85 -25.46 40.19
CA LEU A 74 4.24 -25.23 39.77
C LEU A 74 5.02 -26.49 39.36
N SER A 75 4.44 -27.69 39.44
CA SER A 75 5.11 -28.94 39.07
C SER A 75 4.56 -29.57 37.79
N THR A 76 5.15 -29.26 36.62
CA THR A 76 5.50 -30.24 35.55
C THR A 76 6.15 -29.55 34.33
N PRO A 77 7.48 -29.67 34.12
CA PRO A 77 8.16 -29.14 32.93
C PRO A 77 8.03 -30.04 31.69
N GLU A 78 7.58 -31.29 31.82
CA GLU A 78 7.68 -32.30 30.75
C GLU A 78 6.56 -32.23 29.70
N ASN A 79 5.44 -31.54 29.97
CA ASN A 79 4.32 -31.41 29.03
C ASN A 79 4.43 -30.27 28.01
N LYS A 80 5.50 -29.45 28.06
CA LYS A 80 5.69 -28.37 27.08
C LYS A 80 6.27 -28.84 25.76
N LYS A 81 7.10 -29.89 25.75
CA LYS A 81 7.78 -30.36 24.54
C LYS A 81 6.82 -31.14 23.62
N SER A 82 5.96 -31.98 24.18
CA SER A 82 4.94 -32.71 23.41
C SER A 82 3.88 -31.78 22.84
N ARG A 83 3.43 -30.76 23.58
CA ARG A 83 2.48 -29.76 23.08
C ARG A 83 3.05 -28.88 21.98
N LEU A 84 4.34 -28.55 22.01
CA LEU A 84 4.97 -27.76 20.95
C LEU A 84 5.15 -28.57 19.67
N GLU A 85 5.50 -29.85 19.77
CA GLU A 85 5.58 -30.77 18.63
C GLU A 85 4.21 -31.10 18.04
N GLN A 86 3.18 -31.21 18.88
CA GLN A 86 1.79 -31.41 18.45
C GLN A 86 1.22 -30.14 17.80
N ALA A 87 1.49 -28.95 18.36
CA ALA A 87 1.15 -27.67 17.75
C ALA A 87 1.90 -27.41 16.44
N LEU A 88 3.16 -27.84 16.31
CA LEU A 88 3.93 -27.76 15.06
C LEU A 88 3.41 -28.75 13.99
N LYS A 89 2.86 -29.90 14.40
CA LYS A 89 2.21 -30.84 13.48
C LYS A 89 0.83 -30.33 13.05
N GLU A 90 0.04 -29.78 13.95
CA GLU A 90 -1.27 -29.16 13.65
C GLU A 90 -1.11 -27.90 12.78
N PHE A 91 -0.09 -27.06 13.04
CA PHE A 91 0.21 -25.87 12.22
C PHE A 91 0.70 -26.23 10.79
N ASN A 92 1.31 -27.40 10.61
CA ASN A 92 1.73 -27.88 9.29
C ASN A 92 0.64 -28.69 8.56
N GLN A 93 -0.35 -29.24 9.28
CA GLN A 93 -1.49 -29.94 8.71
C GLN A 93 -2.62 -28.99 8.29
N ASP A 94 -2.71 -27.80 8.91
CA ASP A 94 -3.60 -26.70 8.53
C ASP A 94 -2.94 -25.67 7.59
N LYS A 95 -1.92 -26.06 6.82
CA LYS A 95 -1.60 -25.28 5.62
C LYS A 95 -2.76 -25.49 4.65
N PRO A 96 -3.58 -24.46 4.35
CA PRO A 96 -4.58 -24.62 3.31
C PRO A 96 -3.84 -25.13 2.07
N ALA A 97 -4.35 -26.22 1.50
CA ALA A 97 -3.90 -26.75 0.22
C ALA A 97 -3.62 -25.55 -0.68
N SER A 98 -2.37 -25.45 -1.14
CA SER A 98 -1.85 -24.34 -1.93
C SER A 98 -2.96 -23.81 -2.81
N LEU A 99 -3.47 -22.62 -2.45
CA LEU A 99 -4.42 -21.90 -3.30
C LEU A 99 -3.68 -21.82 -4.64
N GLU A 100 -4.08 -22.63 -5.61
CA GLU A 100 -3.71 -22.40 -7.00
C GLU A 100 -4.27 -21.02 -7.28
N ARG A 101 -3.40 -20.01 -7.17
CA ARG A 101 -3.72 -18.59 -7.35
C ARG A 101 -4.12 -18.46 -8.82
N THR A 102 -5.42 -18.62 -9.08
CA THR A 102 -6.02 -18.49 -10.40
C THR A 102 -5.64 -17.13 -10.96
N LYS A 103 -5.05 -17.13 -12.17
CA LYS A 103 -4.82 -15.91 -12.95
C LYS A 103 -6.08 -15.04 -12.87
N LEU A 104 -5.90 -13.77 -12.55
CA LEU A 104 -6.98 -12.80 -12.47
C LEU A 104 -7.61 -12.65 -13.86
N ASN A 105 -8.82 -13.20 -14.04
CA ASN A 105 -9.55 -13.26 -15.32
C ASN A 105 -10.08 -11.90 -15.81
N ASN A 106 -9.78 -10.81 -15.09
CA ASN A 106 -10.30 -9.47 -15.32
C ASN A 106 -9.26 -8.51 -15.91
N VAL A 107 -8.09 -9.00 -16.35
CA VAL A 107 -7.04 -8.17 -16.97
C VAL A 107 -7.03 -8.38 -18.48
N PHE A 108 -7.19 -7.28 -19.21
CA PHE A 108 -7.19 -7.24 -20.67
C PHE A 108 -6.00 -6.41 -21.14
N ILE A 109 -5.13 -7.03 -21.95
CA ILE A 109 -4.03 -6.35 -22.62
C ILE A 109 -4.32 -6.43 -24.12
N GLN A 110 -4.59 -5.28 -24.73
CA GLN A 110 -5.10 -5.19 -26.10
C GLN A 110 -4.42 -4.07 -26.88
N ASN A 111 -4.54 -4.07 -28.21
CA ASN A 111 -3.90 -3.05 -29.02
C ASN A 111 -4.66 -1.73 -28.94
N SER A 112 -5.99 -1.79 -28.91
CA SER A 112 -6.88 -0.64 -28.82
C SER A 112 -8.06 -0.91 -27.90
N ILE A 113 -8.60 0.15 -27.28
CA ILE A 113 -9.87 0.08 -26.55
C ILE A 113 -11.07 -0.31 -27.44
N THR A 114 -10.91 -0.18 -28.76
CA THR A 114 -11.91 -0.54 -29.77
C THR A 114 -11.84 -1.99 -30.23
N ASP A 115 -10.96 -2.82 -29.65
CA ASP A 115 -10.75 -4.22 -30.08
C ASP A 115 -11.89 -5.17 -29.68
N GLY A 116 -12.98 -4.65 -29.12
CA GLY A 116 -14.23 -5.37 -28.87
C GLY A 116 -14.44 -5.75 -27.41
N ASP A 117 -13.42 -6.20 -26.67
CA ASP A 117 -13.59 -6.71 -25.30
C ASP A 117 -14.24 -5.70 -24.34
N PHE A 118 -13.81 -4.43 -24.41
CA PHE A 118 -14.38 -3.34 -23.61
C PHE A 118 -15.83 -3.03 -24.02
N GLU A 119 -16.10 -2.98 -25.33
CA GLU A 119 -17.42 -2.72 -25.88
C GLU A 119 -18.40 -3.85 -25.53
N ASP A 120 -17.98 -5.10 -25.69
CA ASP A 120 -18.70 -6.32 -25.31
C ASP A 120 -19.04 -6.35 -23.83
N LEU A 121 -18.08 -6.02 -22.96
CA LEU A 121 -18.28 -5.97 -21.51
C LEU A 121 -19.38 -4.96 -21.15
N ILE A 122 -19.31 -3.77 -21.74
CA ILE A 122 -20.26 -2.70 -21.48
C ILE A 122 -21.67 -3.04 -21.97
N ILE A 123 -21.80 -3.64 -23.17
CA ILE A 123 -23.11 -4.03 -23.74
C ILE A 123 -23.75 -5.17 -22.96
N LYS A 124 -22.96 -6.17 -22.54
CA LYS A 124 -23.44 -7.31 -21.75
C LYS A 124 -23.78 -6.92 -20.32
N SER A 125 -23.29 -5.77 -19.85
CA SER A 125 -23.55 -5.25 -18.52
C SER A 125 -24.88 -4.49 -18.48
N ASN A 126 -25.66 -4.67 -17.41
CA ASN A 126 -26.92 -3.94 -17.20
C ASN A 126 -26.67 -2.50 -16.70
N ILE A 127 -25.96 -1.70 -17.49
CA ILE A 127 -25.55 -0.33 -17.15
C ILE A 127 -26.70 0.64 -17.41
N ARG A 128 -27.10 1.38 -16.37
CA ARG A 128 -28.10 2.46 -16.45
C ARG A 128 -27.44 3.81 -16.69
N CYS A 129 -26.36 4.08 -15.96
CA CYS A 129 -25.60 5.31 -16.07
C CYS A 129 -24.16 5.08 -15.62
N VAL A 130 -23.21 5.60 -16.39
CA VAL A 130 -21.78 5.54 -16.11
C VAL A 130 -21.33 6.84 -15.44
N LEU A 131 -20.62 6.72 -14.32
CA LEU A 131 -19.74 7.78 -13.83
C LEU A 131 -18.35 7.58 -14.42
N LEU A 132 -17.96 8.50 -15.30
CA LEU A 132 -16.63 8.52 -15.88
C LEU A 132 -15.70 9.37 -15.01
N ILE A 133 -14.73 8.74 -14.36
CA ILE A 133 -13.75 9.41 -13.49
C ILE A 133 -12.42 9.56 -14.24
N THR A 134 -11.91 10.78 -14.33
CA THR A 134 -10.62 11.04 -14.98
C THR A 134 -9.81 12.11 -14.25
N ASP A 135 -8.50 12.09 -14.45
CA ASP A 135 -7.59 13.08 -13.88
C ASP A 135 -7.65 14.42 -14.64
N GLY A 136 -6.52 15.11 -14.76
CA GLY A 136 -6.43 16.47 -15.27
C GLY A 136 -6.67 16.59 -16.78
N ALA A 137 -6.43 17.81 -17.27
CA ALA A 137 -6.55 18.11 -18.70
C ALA A 137 -5.69 17.20 -19.60
N TYR A 138 -4.59 16.65 -19.07
CA TYR A 138 -3.71 15.73 -19.81
C TYR A 138 -4.49 14.53 -20.37
N THR A 139 -5.12 13.72 -19.51
CA THR A 139 -5.83 12.52 -19.95
C THR A 139 -7.05 12.84 -20.81
N ARG A 140 -7.75 13.94 -20.53
CA ARG A 140 -8.91 14.37 -21.34
C ARG A 140 -8.56 14.83 -22.75
N ASN A 141 -7.33 15.29 -22.94
CA ASN A 141 -6.83 15.73 -24.25
C ASN A 141 -6.36 14.57 -25.12
N LEU A 142 -6.20 13.36 -24.56
CA LEU A 142 -5.87 12.16 -25.32
C LEU A 142 -7.03 11.78 -26.23
N GLN A 143 -6.72 11.37 -27.47
CA GLN A 143 -7.72 10.81 -28.39
C GLN A 143 -8.27 9.50 -27.83
N PHE A 144 -7.46 8.76 -27.07
CA PHE A 144 -7.89 7.57 -26.34
C PHE A 144 -9.14 7.81 -25.48
N TYR A 145 -9.16 8.89 -24.70
CA TYR A 145 -10.31 9.24 -23.86
C TYR A 145 -11.58 9.52 -24.68
N ARG A 146 -11.42 10.14 -25.86
CA ARG A 146 -12.54 10.38 -26.77
C ARG A 146 -13.11 9.09 -27.34
N ARG A 147 -12.26 8.11 -27.67
CA ARG A 147 -12.70 6.77 -28.13
C ARG A 147 -13.56 6.07 -27.08
N VAL A 148 -13.20 6.17 -25.80
CA VAL A 148 -14.05 5.66 -24.68
C VAL A 148 -15.43 6.32 -24.70
N ILE A 149 -15.49 7.64 -24.83
CA ILE A 149 -16.77 8.38 -24.89
C ILE A 149 -17.58 8.02 -26.15
N GLU A 150 -16.92 7.85 -27.29
CA GLU A 150 -17.57 7.47 -28.55
C GLU A 150 -18.22 6.10 -28.46
N ILE A 151 -17.58 5.13 -27.80
CA ILE A 151 -18.17 3.79 -27.55
C ILE A 151 -19.44 3.93 -26.69
N LEU A 152 -19.41 4.72 -25.61
CA LEU A 152 -20.60 4.95 -24.77
C LEU A 152 -21.74 5.61 -25.57
N LYS A 153 -21.42 6.63 -26.39
CA LYS A 153 -22.41 7.32 -27.24
C LYS A 153 -22.98 6.40 -28.31
N LYS A 154 -22.14 5.59 -28.97
CA LYS A 154 -22.53 4.62 -30.01
C LYS A 154 -23.62 3.67 -29.52
N HIS A 155 -23.56 3.27 -28.25
CA HIS A 155 -24.51 2.35 -27.62
C HIS A 155 -25.61 3.02 -26.79
N ASN A 156 -25.74 4.35 -26.88
CA ASN A 156 -26.72 5.13 -26.13
C ASN A 156 -26.64 4.91 -24.61
N ILE A 157 -25.43 4.72 -24.08
CA ILE A 157 -25.21 4.50 -22.64
C ILE A 157 -25.07 5.87 -21.98
N PRO A 158 -25.99 6.25 -21.07
CA PRO A 158 -25.90 7.52 -20.36
C PRO A 158 -24.63 7.58 -19.53
N PHE A 159 -23.97 8.73 -19.53
CA PHE A 159 -22.80 8.93 -18.68
C PHE A 159 -22.71 10.38 -18.18
N ILE A 160 -22.09 10.52 -17.01
CA ILE A 160 -21.70 11.80 -16.43
C ILE A 160 -20.19 11.77 -16.17
N GLU A 161 -19.54 12.91 -16.33
CA GLU A 161 -18.09 13.02 -16.13
C GLU A 161 -17.76 13.68 -14.78
N TYR A 162 -16.84 13.07 -14.03
CA TYR A 162 -16.18 13.70 -12.89
C TYR A 162 -14.69 13.85 -13.18
N THR A 163 -14.29 15.08 -13.53
CA THR A 163 -12.99 15.37 -14.13
C THR A 163 -12.09 16.21 -13.22
N ASN A 164 -10.80 16.33 -13.58
CA ASN A 164 -9.79 17.06 -12.83
C ASN A 164 -9.54 16.51 -11.43
N VAL A 165 -9.74 15.20 -11.26
CA VAL A 165 -9.43 14.52 -10.01
C VAL A 165 -7.96 14.74 -9.67
N GLN A 166 -7.74 15.27 -8.48
CA GLN A 166 -6.39 15.41 -7.92
C GLN A 166 -6.07 14.16 -7.11
N PRO A 167 -4.78 13.77 -7.02
CA PRO A 167 -4.32 12.61 -6.23
C PRO A 167 -4.50 12.77 -4.70
N ASN A 168 -5.27 13.77 -4.24
CA ASN A 168 -5.56 13.97 -2.83
C ASN A 168 -6.92 13.36 -2.49
N LEU A 169 -6.88 12.15 -1.92
CA LEU A 169 -8.06 11.40 -1.48
C LEU A 169 -8.64 12.06 -0.21
N ASP A 170 -9.59 12.96 -0.38
CA ASP A 170 -10.34 13.61 0.70
C ASP A 170 -11.70 12.92 0.89
N ARG A 171 -12.13 12.72 2.14
CA ARG A 171 -13.44 12.14 2.48
C ARG A 171 -14.58 12.95 1.87
N LYS A 172 -14.50 14.29 1.93
CA LYS A 172 -15.48 15.20 1.31
C LYS A 172 -15.47 15.09 -0.20
N LEU A 173 -14.34 14.76 -0.82
CA LEU A 173 -14.29 14.49 -2.26
C LEU A 173 -15.08 13.21 -2.57
N VAL A 174 -14.78 12.12 -1.88
CA VAL A 174 -15.50 10.84 -2.04
C VAL A 174 -17.01 11.02 -1.83
N PHE A 175 -17.44 11.71 -0.77
CA PHE A 175 -18.86 11.97 -0.52
C PHE A 175 -19.52 12.76 -1.65
N ARG A 176 -18.90 13.84 -2.12
CA ARG A 176 -19.44 14.66 -3.20
C ARG A 176 -19.59 13.85 -4.49
N ILE A 177 -18.60 13.01 -4.81
CA ILE A 177 -18.67 12.15 -5.99
C ILE A 177 -19.79 11.13 -5.83
N SER A 178 -19.91 10.50 -4.66
CA SER A 178 -20.96 9.51 -4.42
C SER A 178 -22.37 10.11 -4.41
N GLU A 179 -22.57 11.30 -3.84
CA GLU A 179 -23.84 12.03 -3.90
C GLU A 179 -24.20 12.38 -5.34
N TYR A 180 -23.27 12.99 -6.07
CA TYR A 180 -23.44 13.32 -7.49
C TYR A 180 -23.77 12.09 -8.33
N ALA A 181 -23.10 10.96 -8.09
CA ALA A 181 -23.36 9.70 -8.78
C ALA A 181 -24.75 9.11 -8.43
N ASN A 182 -25.17 9.24 -7.17
CA ASN A 182 -26.48 8.76 -6.73
C ASN A 182 -27.63 9.58 -7.33
N ASP A 183 -27.46 10.90 -7.43
CA ASP A 183 -28.45 11.82 -8.03
C ASP A 183 -28.73 11.50 -9.52
N HIS A 184 -27.80 10.81 -10.19
CA HIS A 184 -27.89 10.42 -11.60
C HIS A 184 -28.04 8.91 -11.80
N GLU A 185 -28.41 8.17 -10.74
CA GLU A 185 -28.63 6.72 -10.75
C GLU A 185 -27.46 5.90 -11.32
N VAL A 186 -26.23 6.37 -11.10
CA VAL A 186 -25.02 5.69 -11.56
C VAL A 186 -24.95 4.29 -10.98
N ASN A 187 -24.68 3.32 -11.84
CA ASN A 187 -24.40 1.94 -11.45
C ASN A 187 -23.14 1.36 -12.11
N ALA A 188 -22.41 2.15 -12.90
CA ALA A 188 -21.10 1.76 -13.40
C ALA A 188 -20.10 2.90 -13.21
N ILE A 189 -18.87 2.58 -12.82
CA ILE A 189 -17.77 3.53 -12.79
C ILE A 189 -16.75 3.10 -13.82
N ILE A 190 -16.41 4.00 -14.75
CA ILE A 190 -15.30 3.81 -15.68
C ILE A 190 -14.23 4.83 -15.31
N THR A 191 -13.04 4.36 -15.00
CA THR A 191 -11.93 5.22 -14.61
C THR A 191 -10.88 5.25 -15.69
N VAL A 192 -10.56 6.44 -16.20
CA VAL A 192 -9.47 6.64 -17.18
C VAL A 192 -8.49 7.64 -16.59
N GLY A 193 -7.34 7.18 -16.10
CA GLY A 193 -6.36 8.08 -15.49
C GLY A 193 -5.27 7.36 -14.71
N SER A 194 -4.53 8.14 -13.93
CA SER A 194 -3.46 7.65 -13.06
C SER A 194 -3.93 6.59 -12.06
N LEU A 195 -2.99 5.87 -11.46
CA LEU A 195 -3.31 4.92 -10.38
C LEU A 195 -4.04 5.58 -9.20
N SER A 196 -3.74 6.84 -8.89
CA SER A 196 -4.44 7.58 -7.83
C SER A 196 -5.93 7.81 -8.15
N THR A 197 -6.25 7.96 -9.43
CA THR A 197 -7.64 8.09 -9.92
C THR A 197 -8.36 6.76 -9.81
N VAL A 198 -7.67 5.66 -10.14
CA VAL A 198 -8.18 4.29 -9.96
C VAL A 198 -8.47 4.02 -8.48
N ASP A 199 -7.58 4.42 -7.58
CA ASP A 199 -7.78 4.25 -6.14
C ASP A 199 -8.95 5.09 -5.61
N LEU A 200 -9.14 6.30 -6.13
CA LEU A 200 -10.35 7.07 -5.82
C LEU A 200 -11.63 6.33 -6.23
N ALA A 201 -11.65 5.76 -7.44
CA ALA A 201 -12.82 5.03 -7.94
C ALA A 201 -13.16 3.80 -7.07
N LYS A 202 -12.14 3.05 -6.63
CA LYS A 202 -12.31 1.93 -5.69
C LYS A 202 -12.85 2.35 -4.33
N ILE A 203 -12.63 3.60 -3.91
CA ILE A 203 -13.19 4.12 -2.64
C ILE A 203 -14.61 4.64 -2.86
N VAL A 204 -14.88 5.26 -4.01
CA VAL A 204 -16.19 5.79 -4.38
C VAL A 204 -17.21 4.66 -4.57
N LEU A 205 -16.83 3.53 -5.18
CA LEU A 205 -17.78 2.47 -5.50
C LEU A 205 -18.42 1.81 -4.27
N PRO A 206 -17.68 1.33 -3.24
CA PRO A 206 -18.28 0.79 -2.03
C PRO A 206 -19.20 1.79 -1.33
N LYS A 207 -18.85 3.09 -1.40
CA LYS A 207 -19.64 4.18 -0.84
C LYS A 207 -20.95 4.39 -1.63
N LEU A 208 -20.92 4.22 -2.95
CA LEU A 208 -22.09 4.24 -3.82
C LEU A 208 -23.02 3.05 -3.55
N VAL A 209 -22.45 1.84 -3.40
CA VAL A 209 -23.20 0.61 -3.10
C VAL A 209 -23.82 0.65 -1.69
N LYS A 210 -23.10 1.21 -0.71
CA LYS A 210 -23.55 1.29 0.70
C LYS A 210 -23.35 2.70 1.27
N PRO A 211 -24.27 3.64 1.02
CA PRO A 211 -24.15 5.05 1.43
C PRO A 211 -23.94 5.27 2.93
N HIS A 212 -24.34 4.35 3.81
CA HIS A 212 -24.17 4.50 5.26
C HIS A 212 -22.85 3.94 5.81
N LEU A 213 -22.09 3.18 5.00
CA LEU A 213 -20.80 2.60 5.41
C LEU A 213 -19.65 3.58 5.12
N ILE A 214 -19.23 4.34 6.13
CA ILE A 214 -17.92 5.02 6.13
C ILE A 214 -17.13 4.63 7.38
N ARG A 215 -16.94 3.33 7.61
CA ARG A 215 -15.86 2.86 8.49
C ARG A 215 -14.79 2.23 7.59
N LEU A 216 -13.97 3.09 6.99
CA LEU A 216 -12.82 2.73 6.15
C LEU A 216 -11.66 2.07 6.94
N HIS A 217 -11.84 1.81 8.25
CA HIS A 217 -10.77 1.41 9.17
C HIS A 217 -10.26 -0.02 8.99
N LYS A 218 -10.86 -0.85 8.11
CA LYS A 218 -10.38 -2.21 7.84
C LYS A 218 -10.49 -2.54 6.35
N THR A 219 -9.62 -1.95 5.54
CA THR A 219 -9.46 -2.23 4.10
C THR A 219 -9.30 -3.72 3.79
N ARG A 220 -8.73 -4.52 4.69
CA ARG A 220 -8.51 -5.97 4.49
C ARG A 220 -9.71 -6.90 4.65
N LEU A 221 -10.85 -6.45 5.19
CA LEU A 221 -12.00 -7.34 5.45
C LEU A 221 -13.15 -7.20 4.46
N PHE A 222 -13.09 -6.22 3.56
CA PHE A 222 -14.05 -6.12 2.48
C PHE A 222 -13.50 -6.89 1.28
N LYS A 223 -13.72 -8.21 1.23
CA LYS A 223 -13.93 -8.82 -0.08
C LYS A 223 -15.14 -8.09 -0.67
N SER A 224 -14.88 -7.16 -1.58
CA SER A 224 -15.90 -6.45 -2.33
C SER A 224 -16.60 -7.47 -3.22
N PHE A 225 -17.53 -8.25 -2.65
CA PHE A 225 -18.66 -8.67 -3.46
C PHE A 225 -19.40 -7.38 -3.79
N LEU A 226 -19.00 -6.75 -4.90
CA LEU A 226 -19.78 -5.70 -5.53
C LEU A 226 -21.19 -6.24 -5.64
N ALA A 227 -22.16 -5.43 -5.24
CA ALA A 227 -23.55 -5.81 -5.46
C ALA A 227 -23.70 -6.10 -6.96
N PRO A 228 -24.42 -7.15 -7.37
CA PRO A 228 -24.45 -7.64 -8.76
C PRO A 228 -24.91 -6.60 -9.80
N ASN A 229 -25.36 -5.43 -9.34
CA ASN A 229 -25.84 -4.34 -10.17
C ASN A 229 -24.80 -3.21 -10.39
N TYR A 230 -23.60 -3.33 -9.80
CA TYR A 230 -22.56 -2.31 -9.89
C TYR A 230 -21.32 -2.83 -10.60
N LEU A 231 -20.72 -1.98 -11.44
CA LEU A 231 -19.55 -2.31 -12.27
C LEU A 231 -18.41 -1.30 -12.05
N LEU A 232 -17.17 -1.77 -11.91
CA LEU A 232 -15.94 -0.98 -11.95
C LEU A 232 -15.04 -1.40 -13.11
N ILE A 233 -14.83 -0.50 -14.06
CA ILE A 233 -13.82 -0.67 -15.11
C ILE A 233 -12.68 0.32 -14.87
N SER A 234 -11.44 -0.18 -14.89
CA SER A 234 -10.24 0.63 -14.75
C SER A 234 -9.42 0.63 -16.03
N ILE A 235 -9.05 1.82 -16.51
CA ILE A 235 -8.18 2.04 -17.66
C ILE A 235 -7.01 2.91 -17.19
N PRO A 236 -5.97 2.29 -16.60
CA PRO A 236 -4.85 3.04 -16.04
C PRO A 236 -4.00 3.67 -17.14
N THR A 237 -3.88 5.00 -17.12
CA THR A 237 -2.94 5.73 -18.00
C THR A 237 -1.49 5.60 -17.53
N LEU A 238 -1.30 5.22 -16.26
CA LEU A 238 -0.01 5.10 -15.56
C LEU A 238 0.77 6.42 -15.45
N VAL A 239 0.24 7.51 -16.00
CA VAL A 239 0.82 8.84 -15.91
C VAL A 239 0.33 9.52 -14.64
N VAL A 240 1.25 9.94 -13.79
CA VAL A 240 0.91 10.86 -12.69
C VAL A 240 0.71 12.26 -13.29
N PRO A 241 -0.48 12.87 -13.13
CA PRO A 241 -0.75 14.22 -13.65
C PRO A 241 0.16 15.24 -12.97
N ASP A 242 0.70 16.19 -13.75
CA ASP A 242 1.49 17.31 -13.23
C ASP A 242 0.60 18.23 -12.37
N PRO A 243 0.82 18.34 -11.06
CA PRO A 243 -0.06 19.16 -10.22
C PRO A 243 0.22 20.65 -10.39
N LYS A 244 1.21 21.04 -11.21
CA LYS A 244 1.46 22.43 -11.63
C LYS A 244 0.27 23.07 -12.33
N ILE A 245 -0.62 22.31 -12.96
CA ILE A 245 -1.78 22.86 -13.68
C ILE A 245 -2.83 23.45 -12.71
N ASN A 246 -2.84 23.10 -11.42
CA ASN A 246 -3.80 23.64 -10.46
C ASN A 246 -3.14 24.06 -9.13
N SER A 247 -2.45 25.20 -9.15
CA SER A 247 -1.89 25.89 -7.97
C SER A 247 -2.93 26.40 -6.94
N LYS A 248 -4.16 25.88 -6.94
CA LYS A 248 -5.23 26.26 -6.00
C LYS A 248 -6.03 25.05 -5.49
N SER A 249 -5.38 24.05 -4.92
CA SER A 249 -6.00 23.21 -3.88
C SER A 249 -4.97 22.50 -2.99
N ALA A 250 -3.80 23.12 -2.77
CA ALA A 250 -3.00 22.82 -1.61
C ALA A 250 -3.80 23.28 -0.37
N LEU A 251 -4.48 22.34 0.29
CA LEU A 251 -5.23 22.59 1.51
C LEU A 251 -4.35 23.35 2.52
N LYS A 252 -4.78 24.58 2.86
CA LYS A 252 -4.47 25.20 4.15
C LYS A 252 -4.96 24.22 5.22
N ASN A 253 -4.04 23.73 6.05
CA ASN A 253 -4.37 23.11 7.31
C ASN A 253 -5.24 24.10 8.12
N ASN A 254 -6.53 23.82 8.24
CA ASN A 254 -7.30 24.42 9.32
C ASN A 254 -6.78 23.82 10.63
N ILE A 255 -6.13 24.66 11.43
CA ILE A 255 -5.47 24.37 12.71
C ILE A 255 -6.43 23.66 13.71
N LEU A 256 -7.74 23.73 13.47
CA LEU A 256 -8.78 23.19 14.35
C LEU A 256 -9.00 21.67 14.25
N PHE A 257 -8.47 20.97 13.23
CA PHE A 257 -8.58 19.49 13.13
C PHE A 257 -7.22 18.86 12.81
N PRO A 258 -6.31 18.68 13.80
CA PRO A 258 -4.91 18.41 13.51
C PRO A 258 -4.54 17.00 13.02
N ASN A 259 -5.42 15.99 13.03
CA ASN A 259 -4.92 14.62 13.21
C ASN A 259 -5.50 13.48 12.38
N LEU A 260 -6.27 13.70 11.31
CA LEU A 260 -6.82 12.56 10.58
C LEU A 260 -6.68 12.74 9.06
N ASP A 261 -5.46 12.49 8.57
CA ASP A 261 -5.24 11.96 7.22
C ASP A 261 -5.87 10.56 7.20
N TYR A 262 -7.20 10.48 7.06
CA TYR A 262 -7.93 9.20 7.07
C TYR A 262 -7.51 8.28 5.91
N PHE A 263 -6.91 8.86 4.88
CA PHE A 263 -6.39 8.20 3.69
C PHE A 263 -4.85 8.17 3.67
N GLY A 264 -4.20 8.53 4.78
CA GLY A 264 -2.73 8.63 4.90
C GLY A 264 -1.98 7.33 4.61
N ASP A 265 -2.70 6.21 4.54
CA ASP A 265 -2.19 4.91 4.10
C ASP A 265 -2.89 4.37 2.83
N THR A 266 -3.98 4.98 2.35
CA THR A 266 -4.79 4.45 1.22
C THR A 266 -4.39 4.98 -0.15
N ILE A 267 -3.53 6.00 -0.22
CA ILE A 267 -2.91 6.42 -1.50
C ILE A 267 -1.92 5.34 -2.00
N PHE A 268 -1.61 4.33 -1.17
CA PHE A 268 -0.58 3.31 -1.44
C PHE A 268 -1.09 1.88 -1.44
N LEU A 269 -2.40 1.67 -1.36
CA LEU A 269 -2.95 0.34 -1.16
C LEU A 269 -4.22 0.20 -2.00
N ASN A 270 -4.07 -0.23 -3.26
CA ASN A 270 -4.70 -1.44 -3.78
C ASN A 270 -4.35 -1.67 -5.26
N ASN A 271 -4.28 -2.93 -5.64
CA ASN A 271 -4.10 -3.36 -7.02
C ASN A 271 -5.26 -2.88 -7.88
N PRO A 272 -5.04 -2.28 -9.07
CA PRO A 272 -6.13 -2.00 -10.00
C PRO A 272 -6.95 -3.26 -10.31
N ILE A 273 -6.34 -4.43 -10.16
CA ILE A 273 -6.89 -5.73 -10.56
C ILE A 273 -7.78 -6.37 -9.47
N GLU A 274 -7.54 -6.14 -8.17
CA GLU A 274 -8.28 -6.90 -7.14
C GLU A 274 -9.71 -6.41 -6.91
N ASP A 275 -10.00 -5.14 -7.18
CA ASP A 275 -11.27 -4.49 -6.87
C ASP A 275 -12.12 -4.12 -8.10
N ALA A 276 -11.57 -4.29 -9.31
CA ALA A 276 -12.24 -3.93 -10.56
C ALA A 276 -12.84 -5.16 -11.25
N ASP A 277 -13.99 -5.02 -11.89
CA ASP A 277 -14.57 -6.07 -12.73
C ASP A 277 -13.76 -6.28 -14.01
N ALA A 278 -13.10 -5.22 -14.50
CA ALA A 278 -12.16 -5.29 -15.61
C ALA A 278 -11.08 -4.20 -15.55
N VAL A 279 -9.87 -4.54 -15.95
CA VAL A 279 -8.72 -3.64 -16.11
C VAL A 279 -8.20 -3.74 -17.54
N PHE A 280 -8.19 -2.61 -18.27
CA PHE A 280 -7.74 -2.56 -19.65
C PHE A 280 -6.41 -1.81 -19.78
N TYR A 281 -5.36 -2.52 -20.20
CA TYR A 281 -4.09 -1.96 -20.63
C TYR A 281 -4.05 -1.94 -22.16
N CYS A 282 -4.05 -0.73 -22.74
CA CYS A 282 -4.15 -0.57 -24.19
C CYS A 282 -2.86 -0.01 -24.80
N VAL A 283 -2.40 -0.59 -25.90
CA VAL A 283 -1.17 -0.14 -26.58
C VAL A 283 -1.35 1.26 -27.17
N ASP A 284 -2.48 1.55 -27.82
CA ASP A 284 -2.83 2.86 -28.40
C ASP A 284 -2.75 4.00 -27.38
N LEU A 285 -3.20 3.78 -26.14
CA LEU A 285 -3.03 4.73 -25.04
C LEU A 285 -1.56 5.03 -24.78
N PHE A 286 -0.72 3.99 -24.77
CA PHE A 286 0.72 4.12 -24.57
C PHE A 286 1.41 4.85 -25.74
N GLU A 287 0.86 4.76 -26.97
CA GLU A 287 1.39 5.49 -28.13
C GLU A 287 1.13 6.99 -28.09
N GLU A 288 0.05 7.41 -27.43
CA GLU A 288 -0.31 8.82 -27.26
C GLU A 288 0.49 9.52 -26.14
N LEU A 289 1.27 8.76 -25.35
CA LEU A 289 2.08 9.31 -24.27
C LEU A 289 3.34 10.00 -24.80
N ASP A 290 3.71 11.11 -24.16
CA ASP A 290 4.97 11.79 -24.44
C ASP A 290 6.16 10.90 -24.05
N ASN A 291 7.28 11.03 -24.78
CA ASN A 291 8.49 10.24 -24.51
C ASN A 291 8.96 10.32 -23.06
N THR A 292 8.84 11.50 -22.43
CA THR A 292 9.17 11.70 -21.02
C THR A 292 8.32 10.84 -20.10
N LYS A 293 7.03 10.65 -20.41
CA LYS A 293 6.10 9.83 -19.63
C LYS A 293 6.34 8.35 -19.83
N VAL A 294 6.63 7.91 -21.05
CA VAL A 294 7.07 6.54 -21.34
C VAL A 294 8.32 6.21 -20.53
N TRP A 295 9.30 7.12 -20.50
CA TRP A 295 10.53 6.98 -19.73
C TRP A 295 10.29 6.91 -18.21
N GLU A 296 9.38 7.73 -17.68
CA GLU A 296 8.95 7.68 -16.26
C GLU A 296 8.32 6.31 -15.92
N ILE A 297 7.41 5.83 -16.77
CA ILE A 297 6.71 4.54 -16.58
C ILE A 297 7.71 3.37 -16.58
N LEU A 298 8.69 3.36 -17.49
CA LEU A 298 9.70 2.31 -17.54
C LEU A 298 10.52 2.26 -16.24
N HIS A 299 10.96 3.42 -15.72
CA HIS A 299 11.69 3.47 -14.45
C HIS A 299 10.83 3.06 -13.27
N GLU A 300 9.58 3.52 -13.18
CA GLU A 300 8.66 3.08 -12.13
C GLU A 300 8.43 1.56 -12.17
N THR A 301 8.34 0.99 -13.38
CA THR A 301 8.19 -0.46 -13.57
C THR A 301 9.45 -1.20 -13.12
N PHE A 302 10.64 -0.72 -13.47
CA PHE A 302 11.92 -1.25 -13.02
C PHE A 302 12.00 -1.29 -11.48
N PHE A 303 11.68 -0.17 -10.82
CA PHE A 303 11.69 -0.05 -9.37
C PHE A 303 10.65 -0.94 -8.69
N ARG A 304 9.45 -1.06 -9.26
CA ARG A 304 8.40 -1.95 -8.74
C ARG A 304 8.76 -3.42 -8.88
N LEU A 305 9.38 -3.83 -9.98
CA LEU A 305 9.86 -5.21 -10.12
C LEU A 305 10.92 -5.57 -9.09
N ILE A 306 11.85 -4.64 -8.79
CA ILE A 306 12.80 -4.83 -7.69
C ILE A 306 12.04 -5.07 -6.38
N LEU A 307 11.00 -4.26 -6.10
CA LEU A 307 10.20 -4.43 -4.90
C LEU A 307 9.54 -5.81 -4.83
N ASN A 308 8.88 -6.23 -5.92
CA ASN A 308 8.16 -7.50 -5.98
C ASN A 308 9.11 -8.69 -5.77
N PHE A 309 10.39 -8.58 -6.12
CA PHE A 309 11.39 -9.61 -5.84
C PHE A 309 11.61 -9.85 -4.33
N PHE A 310 11.41 -8.81 -3.51
CA PHE A 310 11.52 -8.88 -2.05
C PHE A 310 10.25 -9.38 -1.36
N ASP A 311 9.21 -9.78 -2.11
CA ASP A 311 8.14 -10.58 -1.53
C ASP A 311 8.70 -11.94 -1.09
N PHE A 312 8.55 -12.28 0.19
CA PHE A 312 9.01 -13.56 0.74
C PHE A 312 8.05 -14.71 0.38
N SER A 313 6.84 -14.39 -0.07
CA SER A 313 5.82 -15.38 -0.43
C SER A 313 6.02 -16.02 -1.81
N ILE A 314 6.86 -15.42 -2.68
CA ILE A 314 7.04 -15.90 -4.06
C ILE A 314 8.03 -17.07 -4.15
N ASP A 315 7.75 -17.97 -5.09
CA ASP A 315 8.59 -19.13 -5.38
C ASP A 315 9.78 -18.80 -6.31
N ALA A 316 10.65 -19.78 -6.55
CA ALA A 316 11.84 -19.63 -7.40
C ALA A 316 11.50 -19.34 -8.88
N LYS A 317 10.37 -19.85 -9.39
CA LYS A 317 9.94 -19.65 -10.77
C LYS A 317 9.47 -18.21 -10.97
N VAL A 318 8.69 -17.67 -10.03
CA VAL A 318 8.24 -16.28 -10.01
C VAL A 318 9.46 -15.36 -9.85
N LYS A 319 10.41 -15.67 -8.95
CA LYS A 319 11.68 -14.93 -8.84
C LYS A 319 12.42 -14.84 -10.17
N ALA A 320 12.61 -15.97 -10.86
CA ALA A 320 13.29 -16.00 -12.15
C ALA A 320 12.55 -15.17 -13.21
N SER A 321 11.22 -15.23 -13.22
CA SER A 321 10.37 -14.39 -14.08
C SER A 321 10.52 -12.90 -13.77
N ILE A 322 10.56 -12.50 -12.50
CA ILE A 322 10.79 -11.10 -12.09
C ILE A 322 12.18 -10.64 -12.55
N VAL A 323 13.23 -11.43 -12.33
CA VAL A 323 14.58 -11.11 -12.80
C VAL A 323 14.63 -10.93 -14.31
N HIS A 324 13.96 -11.81 -15.07
CA HIS A 324 13.83 -11.68 -16.51
C HIS A 324 13.15 -10.36 -16.88
N ASN A 325 12.01 -10.04 -16.25
CA ASN A 325 11.29 -8.79 -16.49
C ASN A 325 12.12 -7.55 -16.14
N ILE A 326 12.92 -7.57 -15.06
CA ILE A 326 13.83 -6.47 -14.72
C ILE A 326 14.84 -6.23 -15.84
N LYS A 327 15.46 -7.31 -16.35
CA LYS A 327 16.43 -7.22 -17.45
C LYS A 327 15.79 -6.73 -18.74
N THR A 328 14.56 -7.16 -19.02
CA THR A 328 13.79 -6.71 -20.19
C THR A 328 13.47 -5.22 -20.10
N ILE A 329 13.02 -4.72 -18.93
CA ILE A 329 12.76 -3.29 -18.74
C ILE A 329 14.06 -2.47 -18.78
N ASP A 330 15.16 -2.94 -18.18
CA ASP A 330 16.47 -2.28 -18.25
C ASP A 330 16.98 -2.20 -19.71
N TRP A 331 16.75 -3.25 -20.50
CA TRP A 331 17.02 -3.23 -21.94
C TRP A 331 16.18 -2.20 -22.67
N TYR A 332 14.87 -2.13 -22.42
CA TYR A 332 13.98 -1.12 -23.01
C TYR A 332 14.37 0.30 -22.60
N LEU A 333 14.77 0.52 -21.35
CA LEU A 333 15.30 1.80 -20.88
C LEU A 333 16.53 2.21 -21.69
N ALA A 334 17.50 1.31 -21.87
CA ALA A 334 18.68 1.59 -22.70
C ALA A 334 18.30 1.83 -24.17
N TYR A 335 17.45 0.99 -24.75
CA TYR A 335 16.98 1.09 -26.13
C TYR A 335 16.31 2.44 -26.39
N PHE A 336 15.44 2.87 -25.47
CA PHE A 336 14.74 4.15 -25.54
C PHE A 336 15.67 5.36 -25.36
N ASP A 337 16.65 5.28 -24.44
CA ASP A 337 17.63 6.35 -24.19
C ASP A 337 18.58 6.58 -25.39
N PHE A 338 18.81 5.54 -26.21
CA PHE A 338 19.49 5.68 -27.51
C PHE A 338 18.64 6.35 -28.61
N GLY A 339 17.43 6.82 -28.28
CA GLY A 339 16.52 7.51 -29.21
C GLY A 339 15.71 6.57 -30.11
N ASN A 340 15.74 5.26 -29.84
CA ASN A 340 14.93 4.31 -30.59
C ASN A 340 13.46 4.38 -30.15
N LYS A 341 12.56 4.15 -31.10
CA LYS A 341 11.11 4.11 -30.84
C LYS A 341 10.68 2.66 -30.54
N LEU A 342 9.84 2.50 -29.53
CA LEU A 342 9.19 1.24 -29.21
C LEU A 342 8.14 0.92 -30.28
N ASN A 343 8.18 -0.27 -30.85
CA ASN A 343 7.13 -0.75 -31.76
C ASN A 343 5.91 -1.25 -30.97
N THR A 344 4.83 -1.64 -31.66
CA THR A 344 3.60 -2.13 -31.02
C THR A 344 3.84 -3.38 -30.16
N TYR A 345 4.70 -4.30 -30.61
CA TYR A 345 5.05 -5.52 -29.86
C TYR A 345 5.79 -5.18 -28.56
N ASP A 346 6.73 -4.24 -28.61
CA ASP A 346 7.49 -3.78 -27.46
C ASP A 346 6.57 -3.18 -26.39
N LYS A 347 5.65 -2.32 -26.80
CA LYS A 347 4.65 -1.70 -25.92
C LYS A 347 3.74 -2.75 -25.30
N PHE A 348 3.29 -3.73 -26.08
CA PHE A 348 2.49 -4.83 -25.58
C PHE A 348 3.24 -5.61 -24.50
N LYS A 349 4.53 -5.94 -24.72
CA LYS A 349 5.37 -6.60 -23.71
C LYS A 349 5.61 -5.76 -22.46
N ILE A 350 5.81 -4.45 -22.61
CA ILE A 350 5.92 -3.55 -21.46
C ILE A 350 4.62 -3.54 -20.65
N LEU A 351 3.45 -3.50 -21.31
CA LEU A 351 2.14 -3.56 -20.64
C LEU A 351 1.89 -4.90 -19.94
N GLU A 352 2.30 -6.03 -20.53
CA GLU A 352 2.27 -7.35 -19.85
C GLU A 352 3.09 -7.33 -18.56
N ILE A 353 4.31 -6.78 -18.62
CA ILE A 353 5.17 -6.67 -17.45
C ILE A 353 4.50 -5.77 -16.40
N ILE A 354 3.99 -4.60 -16.79
CA ILE A 354 3.29 -3.68 -15.87
C ILE A 354 2.10 -4.37 -15.21
N ALA A 355 1.23 -5.02 -15.97
CA ALA A 355 0.07 -5.74 -15.46
C ALA A 355 0.49 -6.81 -14.44
N SER A 356 1.58 -7.56 -14.71
CA SER A 356 2.11 -8.56 -13.77
C SER A 356 2.62 -7.96 -12.46
N THR A 357 3.01 -6.68 -12.45
CA THR A 357 3.44 -6.00 -11.22
C THR A 357 2.29 -5.42 -10.40
N MET A 358 1.07 -5.44 -10.92
CA MET A 358 -0.12 -4.79 -10.37
C MET A 358 -1.21 -5.78 -9.97
N ASP A 359 -0.86 -7.06 -9.96
CA ASP A 359 -1.79 -8.18 -9.87
C ASP A 359 -2.18 -8.55 -8.43
N GLY A 360 -1.61 -7.88 -7.42
CA GLY A 360 -1.90 -8.16 -6.00
C GLY A 360 -1.39 -9.46 -5.44
N SER A 361 -1.21 -10.46 -6.30
CA SER A 361 -0.64 -11.75 -5.95
C SER A 361 0.83 -11.65 -5.50
N SER A 362 1.51 -10.60 -5.96
CA SER A 362 2.92 -10.27 -5.66
C SER A 362 3.09 -9.21 -4.56
N PHE A 363 2.01 -8.84 -3.86
CA PHE A 363 2.05 -7.74 -2.91
C PHE A 363 2.52 -8.21 -1.54
N VAL A 364 3.64 -7.62 -1.15
CA VAL A 364 4.40 -7.92 0.05
C VAL A 364 3.54 -7.76 1.32
N ASP A 365 3.36 -8.86 2.05
CA ASP A 365 2.75 -8.90 3.39
C ASP A 365 3.64 -8.29 4.48
N ILE A 366 4.76 -7.67 4.11
CA ILE A 366 5.75 -7.10 5.02
C ILE A 366 5.55 -5.59 5.06
N PRO A 367 4.91 -5.05 6.10
CA PRO A 367 4.63 -3.63 6.20
C PRO A 367 5.90 -2.73 6.15
N ASP A 368 7.08 -3.30 6.43
CA ASP A 368 8.39 -2.63 6.36
C ASP A 368 8.77 -2.24 4.92
N ILE A 369 8.29 -2.98 3.91
CA ILE A 369 8.68 -2.77 2.52
C ILE A 369 7.98 -1.55 1.89
N TRP A 370 6.83 -1.16 2.44
CA TRP A 370 6.08 0.02 2.02
C TRP A 370 6.74 1.35 2.43
N ILE A 371 7.71 1.33 3.34
CA ILE A 371 8.39 2.55 3.82
C ILE A 371 8.99 3.32 2.63
N TRP A 372 9.56 2.62 1.66
CA TRP A 372 10.16 3.23 0.48
C TRP A 372 9.13 4.01 -0.35
N TYR A 373 7.99 3.40 -0.67
CA TYR A 373 6.90 4.07 -1.39
C TYR A 373 6.27 5.20 -0.57
N LYS A 374 6.15 5.05 0.75
CA LYS A 374 5.65 6.11 1.64
C LYS A 374 6.58 7.31 1.72
N LEU A 375 7.90 7.08 1.64
CA LEU A 375 8.90 8.14 1.56
C LEU A 375 8.81 8.89 0.23
N GLU A 376 8.76 8.16 -0.89
CA GLU A 376 8.55 8.75 -2.22
C GLU A 376 7.29 9.59 -2.26
N ALA A 377 6.17 9.01 -1.83
CA ALA A 377 4.89 9.68 -1.74
C ALA A 377 4.93 11.00 -0.96
N SER A 378 5.56 10.94 0.22
CA SER A 378 5.70 12.11 1.09
C SER A 378 6.57 13.18 0.42
N LEU A 379 7.60 12.77 -0.32
CA LEU A 379 8.44 13.69 -1.09
C LEU A 379 7.65 14.33 -2.24
N SER A 380 6.97 13.53 -3.06
CA SER A 380 6.12 13.99 -4.15
C SER A 380 5.02 14.92 -3.65
N TYR A 381 4.44 14.65 -2.47
CA TYR A 381 3.50 15.56 -1.82
C TYR A 381 4.14 16.90 -1.40
N LEU A 382 5.33 16.87 -0.82
CA LEU A 382 5.98 18.07 -0.27
C LEU A 382 6.55 18.99 -1.33
N VAL A 383 7.11 18.44 -2.41
CA VAL A 383 7.86 19.23 -3.41
C VAL A 383 7.40 19.02 -4.83
N ASN A 384 6.40 18.17 -5.08
CA ASN A 384 5.94 17.87 -6.43
C ASN A 384 7.09 17.36 -7.34
N SER A 385 7.81 16.36 -6.84
CA SER A 385 8.78 15.59 -7.61
C SER A 385 8.07 14.55 -8.50
N LYS A 386 8.76 14.06 -9.53
CA LYS A 386 8.28 12.87 -10.23
C LYS A 386 8.39 11.66 -9.30
N LYS A 387 7.51 10.68 -9.48
CA LYS A 387 7.52 9.49 -8.64
C LYS A 387 8.79 8.65 -8.82
N CYS A 388 9.25 8.47 -10.06
CA CYS A 388 10.52 7.80 -10.35
C CYS A 388 11.71 8.45 -9.64
N ASP A 389 11.71 9.77 -9.46
CA ASP A 389 12.77 10.51 -8.77
C ASP A 389 12.85 10.12 -7.29
N GLY A 390 11.72 10.10 -6.59
CA GLY A 390 11.68 9.68 -5.19
C GLY A 390 11.99 8.18 -5.03
N LEU A 391 11.51 7.33 -5.94
CA LEU A 391 11.86 5.90 -5.94
C LEU A 391 13.38 5.71 -6.07
N ALA A 392 14.01 6.36 -7.05
CA ALA A 392 15.45 6.29 -7.25
C ALA A 392 16.24 6.79 -6.04
N LEU A 393 15.85 7.94 -5.48
CA LEU A 393 16.53 8.58 -4.35
C LEU A 393 16.61 7.66 -3.12
N PHE A 394 15.49 7.03 -2.77
CA PHE A 394 15.37 6.29 -1.52
C PHE A 394 15.84 4.82 -1.62
N LEU A 395 15.83 4.20 -2.81
CA LEU A 395 16.07 2.76 -2.97
C LEU A 395 17.44 2.28 -2.43
N PRO A 396 18.59 2.90 -2.77
CA PRO A 396 19.89 2.42 -2.30
C PRO A 396 19.98 2.33 -0.77
N ASN A 397 19.58 3.41 -0.08
CA ASN A 397 19.59 3.49 1.38
C ASN A 397 18.54 2.56 2.01
N PHE A 398 17.38 2.41 1.39
CA PHE A 398 16.36 1.47 1.83
C PHE A 398 16.89 0.02 1.85
N LEU A 399 17.56 -0.40 0.77
CA LEU A 399 18.16 -1.74 0.68
C LEU A 399 19.25 -1.96 1.73
N GLU A 400 20.12 -0.97 1.92
CA GLU A 400 21.19 -1.04 2.90
C GLU A 400 20.65 -1.18 4.33
N VAL A 401 19.72 -0.30 4.72
CA VAL A 401 19.15 -0.28 6.08
C VAL A 401 18.36 -1.56 6.37
N LEU A 402 17.53 -2.03 5.43
CA LEU A 402 16.75 -3.25 5.66
C LEU A 402 17.63 -4.50 5.70
N SER A 403 18.65 -4.59 4.84
CA SER A 403 19.59 -5.73 4.84
C SER A 403 20.41 -5.85 6.13
N GLN A 404 20.65 -4.73 6.83
CA GLN A 404 21.28 -4.76 8.15
C GLN A 404 20.34 -5.29 9.25
N SER A 405 19.04 -5.05 9.10
CA SER A 405 18.02 -5.40 10.09
C SER A 405 17.40 -6.79 9.90
N ASN A 406 17.40 -7.32 8.67
CA ASN A 406 16.71 -8.55 8.31
C ASN A 406 17.60 -9.46 7.45
N VAL A 407 17.88 -10.67 7.96
CA VAL A 407 18.76 -11.66 7.32
C VAL A 407 18.16 -12.19 6.01
N GLU A 408 16.86 -12.49 5.99
CA GLU A 408 16.18 -12.97 4.77
C GLU A 408 16.16 -11.89 3.69
N PHE A 409 15.93 -10.63 4.07
CA PHE A 409 16.03 -9.50 3.16
C PHE A 409 17.44 -9.35 2.57
N ARG A 410 18.47 -9.51 3.41
CA ARG A 410 19.88 -9.48 2.99
C ARG A 410 20.20 -10.59 1.99
N GLU A 411 19.73 -11.80 2.24
CA GLU A 411 19.93 -12.94 1.32
C GLU A 411 19.24 -12.70 -0.03
N ARG A 412 18.01 -12.17 -0.03
CA ARG A 412 17.30 -11.76 -1.25
C ARG A 412 18.04 -10.65 -2.00
N ALA A 413 18.62 -9.68 -1.29
CA ALA A 413 19.40 -8.62 -1.92
C ALA A 413 20.67 -9.16 -2.60
N ILE A 414 21.37 -10.11 -1.97
CA ILE A 414 22.53 -10.80 -2.58
C ILE A 414 22.08 -11.64 -3.78
N GLU A 415 20.99 -12.39 -3.66
CA GLU A 415 20.42 -13.21 -4.75
C GLU A 415 20.09 -12.34 -5.98
N LEU A 416 19.41 -11.21 -5.76
CA LEU A 416 19.05 -10.27 -6.82
C LEU A 416 20.28 -9.60 -7.42
N GLY A 417 21.20 -9.12 -6.58
CA GLY A 417 22.45 -8.50 -7.00
C GLY A 417 23.31 -9.43 -7.85
N ASN A 418 23.39 -10.71 -7.49
CA ASN A 418 24.08 -11.73 -8.27
C ASN A 418 23.39 -11.95 -9.63
N SER A 419 22.07 -12.07 -9.61
CA SER A 419 21.27 -12.37 -10.81
C SER A 419 21.27 -11.23 -11.84
N LEU A 420 21.27 -9.97 -11.37
CA LEU A 420 21.25 -8.79 -12.22
C LEU A 420 22.66 -8.34 -12.64
N TYR A 421 23.61 -8.32 -11.72
CA TYR A 421 24.89 -7.63 -11.90
C TYR A 421 26.12 -8.49 -11.57
N GLY A 422 25.95 -9.76 -11.21
CA GLY A 422 27.04 -10.62 -10.74
C GLY A 422 27.66 -10.16 -9.43
N SER A 423 26.89 -9.44 -8.60
CA SER A 423 27.36 -8.97 -7.29
C SER A 423 27.14 -10.03 -6.20
N HIS A 424 28.14 -10.25 -5.36
CA HIS A 424 28.08 -11.23 -4.26
C HIS A 424 27.89 -10.60 -2.87
N SER A 425 27.61 -9.31 -2.79
CA SER A 425 27.33 -8.61 -1.53
C SER A 425 26.22 -7.56 -1.70
N VAL A 426 25.63 -7.13 -0.59
CA VAL A 426 24.60 -6.07 -0.62
C VAL A 426 25.21 -4.74 -1.06
N GLU A 427 26.41 -4.41 -0.59
CA GLU A 427 27.13 -3.18 -0.94
C GLU A 427 27.43 -3.13 -2.44
N GLY A 428 27.83 -4.26 -3.02
CA GLY A 428 28.06 -4.36 -4.46
C GLY A 428 26.76 -4.20 -5.27
N PHE A 429 25.64 -4.77 -4.78
CA PHE A 429 24.33 -4.57 -5.40
C PHE A 429 23.88 -3.10 -5.35
N VAL A 430 23.96 -2.48 -4.16
CA VAL A 430 23.65 -1.07 -3.93
C VAL A 430 24.52 -0.16 -4.81
N TYR A 431 25.81 -0.43 -4.91
CA TYR A 431 26.72 0.32 -5.78
C TYR A 431 26.30 0.24 -7.26
N LYS A 432 25.95 -0.96 -7.75
CA LYS A 432 25.48 -1.14 -9.13
C LYS A 432 24.15 -0.44 -9.40
N LEU A 433 23.24 -0.43 -8.43
CA LEU A 433 22.01 0.36 -8.50
C LEU A 433 22.30 1.86 -8.56
N ILE A 434 23.21 2.37 -7.74
CA ILE A 434 23.62 3.79 -7.80
C ILE A 434 24.19 4.13 -9.18
N LEU A 435 25.00 3.25 -9.78
CA LEU A 435 25.50 3.45 -11.14
C LEU A 435 24.37 3.45 -12.18
N HIS A 436 23.37 2.58 -12.05
CA HIS A 436 22.18 2.59 -12.90
C HIS A 436 21.39 3.91 -12.75
N ILE A 437 21.14 4.37 -11.53
CA ILE A 437 20.46 5.63 -11.24
C ILE A 437 21.22 6.81 -11.88
N LYS A 438 22.54 6.85 -11.71
CA LYS A 438 23.41 7.88 -12.31
C LYS A 438 23.40 7.83 -13.84
N LYS A 439 23.42 6.64 -14.44
CA LYS A 439 23.36 6.44 -15.91
C LYS A 439 22.15 7.17 -16.51
N TYR A 440 21.00 7.08 -15.84
CA TYR A 440 19.74 7.69 -16.28
C TYR A 440 19.49 9.09 -15.69
N ARG A 441 20.49 9.71 -15.05
CA ARG A 441 20.39 11.07 -14.46
C ARG A 441 19.23 11.21 -13.46
N LEU A 442 18.89 10.11 -12.79
CA LEU A 442 17.95 10.11 -11.67
C LEU A 442 18.65 10.62 -10.40
N PRO A 443 17.90 11.19 -9.44
CA PRO A 443 18.49 11.80 -8.25
C PRO A 443 19.10 10.75 -7.31
N ILE A 444 20.28 11.07 -6.79
CA ILE A 444 20.95 10.34 -5.71
C ILE A 444 21.00 11.16 -4.42
N SER A 445 20.73 12.46 -4.50
CA SER A 445 20.62 13.39 -3.38
C SER A 445 19.31 14.17 -3.45
N PHE A 446 18.87 14.73 -2.31
CA PHE A 446 17.70 15.60 -2.30
C PHE A 446 17.87 16.83 -3.20
N LEU A 447 19.09 17.34 -3.35
CA LEU A 447 19.38 18.55 -4.15
C LEU A 447 19.39 18.29 -5.66
N ASP A 448 19.45 17.02 -6.08
CA ASP A 448 19.31 16.65 -7.49
C ASP A 448 17.87 16.82 -7.99
N ILE A 449 16.90 16.91 -7.07
CA ILE A 449 15.49 17.16 -7.38
C ILE A 449 15.29 18.67 -7.55
N PRO A 450 14.98 19.18 -8.76
CA PRO A 450 14.95 20.62 -9.05
C PRO A 450 14.01 21.45 -8.15
N GLN A 451 12.96 20.82 -7.63
CA GLN A 451 11.97 21.42 -6.76
C GLN A 451 12.49 21.61 -5.33
N VAL A 452 13.52 20.86 -4.91
CA VAL A 452 14.11 20.93 -3.57
C VAL A 452 15.23 21.98 -3.55
N LYS A 453 14.86 23.23 -3.34
CA LYS A 453 15.83 24.34 -3.28
C LYS A 453 16.74 24.30 -2.04
N ARG A 454 16.23 23.77 -0.92
CA ARG A 454 16.95 23.69 0.35
C ARG A 454 16.42 22.55 1.21
N VAL A 455 17.32 21.72 1.71
CA VAL A 455 17.03 20.71 2.72
C VAL A 455 17.10 21.38 4.10
N SER A 456 15.95 21.66 4.70
CA SER A 456 15.87 22.19 6.06
C SER A 456 15.50 21.10 7.05
N TYR A 457 15.88 21.25 8.32
CA TYR A 457 15.44 20.34 9.38
C TYR A 457 13.91 20.18 9.43
N LYS A 458 13.17 21.27 9.20
CA LYS A 458 11.71 21.27 9.11
C LYS A 458 11.18 20.41 7.95
N PHE A 459 11.83 20.49 6.78
CA PHE A 459 11.50 19.64 5.63
C PHE A 459 11.70 18.15 5.95
N LEU A 460 12.86 17.79 6.50
CA LEU A 460 13.17 16.41 6.89
C LEU A 460 12.19 15.88 7.93
N LEU A 461 11.86 16.69 8.95
CA LEU A 461 10.86 16.33 9.95
C LEU A 461 9.48 16.09 9.35
N PHE A 462 9.05 16.91 8.39
CA PHE A 462 7.77 16.70 7.71
C PHE A 462 7.78 15.44 6.86
N LEU A 463 8.87 15.20 6.12
CA LEU A 463 9.04 13.98 5.32
C LEU A 463 8.92 12.73 6.21
N ILE A 464 9.65 12.70 7.33
CA ILE A 464 9.60 11.59 8.29
C ILE A 464 8.18 11.45 8.87
N LYS A 465 7.59 12.55 9.36
CA LYS A 465 6.26 12.53 9.98
C LYS A 465 5.16 12.06 9.03
N LYS A 466 5.25 12.40 7.75
CA LYS A 466 4.26 11.99 6.74
C LYS A 466 4.45 10.55 6.27
N SER A 467 5.69 10.07 6.22
CA SER A 467 5.98 8.72 5.73
C SER A 467 5.70 7.60 6.74
N SER A 468 5.64 7.90 8.04
CA SER A 468 5.41 6.87 9.07
C SER A 468 4.71 7.41 10.32
N ASN A 469 3.64 6.71 10.72
CA ASN A 469 2.99 6.88 12.02
C ASN A 469 3.41 5.82 13.06
N ASN A 470 4.22 4.82 12.67
CA ASN A 470 4.63 3.73 13.56
C ASN A 470 6.02 4.01 14.17
N PRO A 471 6.21 3.84 15.49
CA PRO A 471 7.50 4.03 16.15
C PRO A 471 8.66 3.21 15.55
N PHE A 472 8.39 1.99 15.08
CA PHE A 472 9.42 1.14 14.47
C PHE A 472 9.86 1.69 13.11
N TYR A 473 8.89 2.01 12.24
CA TYR A 473 9.14 2.61 10.92
C TYR A 473 9.80 3.97 11.03
N ASN A 474 9.47 4.75 12.04
CA ASN A 474 10.15 6.02 12.32
C ASN A 474 11.66 5.86 12.48
N ARG A 475 12.17 4.73 12.97
CA ARG A 475 13.62 4.50 13.08
C ARG A 475 14.24 4.25 11.70
N VAL A 476 13.68 3.33 10.92
CA VAL A 476 14.14 3.00 9.56
C VAL A 476 14.08 4.23 8.66
N THR A 477 12.94 4.92 8.63
CA THR A 477 12.73 6.18 7.91
C THR A 477 13.76 7.23 8.31
N LYS A 478 14.00 7.44 9.61
CA LYS A 478 15.02 8.39 10.08
C LYS A 478 16.41 8.02 9.60
N THR A 479 16.79 6.75 9.64
CA THR A 479 18.10 6.30 9.16
C THR A 479 18.26 6.55 7.67
N ILE A 480 17.26 6.18 6.86
CA ILE A 480 17.27 6.42 5.40
C ILE A 480 17.42 7.93 5.11
N VAL A 481 16.61 8.76 5.76
CA VAL A 481 16.61 10.21 5.55
C VAL A 481 17.92 10.84 6.03
N ASN A 482 18.48 10.41 7.17
CA ASN A 482 19.75 10.91 7.68
C ASN A 482 20.92 10.53 6.77
N ASN A 483 20.96 9.29 6.27
CA ASN A 483 22.00 8.87 5.34
C ASN A 483 22.00 9.76 4.09
N LEU A 484 20.82 10.07 3.54
CA LEU A 484 20.66 10.97 2.39
C LEU A 484 21.04 12.44 2.65
N THR A 485 21.27 12.84 3.91
CA THR A 485 21.71 14.21 4.25
C THR A 485 23.22 14.33 4.46
N ILE A 486 23.92 13.20 4.55
CA ILE A 486 25.39 13.15 4.73
C ILE A 486 26.10 13.25 3.36
N TRP A 487 25.42 12.81 2.30
CA TRP A 487 25.83 12.96 0.90
C TRP A 487 25.35 14.29 0.35
#